data_AF-A0A9E0VLU4-F1
#
_entry.id   AF-A0A9E0VLU4-F1
#
_cell.length_a   1.000
_cell.length_b   1.000
_cell.length_c   1.000
_cell.angle_alpha   90.00
_cell.angle_beta   90.00
_cell.angle_gamma   90.00
#
_symmetry.space_group_name_H-M   'P 1'
#
loop_
_entity.id
_entity.type
_entity.pdbx_description
1 polymer ?
#
loop_
_entity_poly.entity_id
_entity_poly.type
_entity_poly.pdbx_seq_one_letter_code
_entity_poly.pdbx_strand_id
1 'polypeptide(L)'
;MGAGDNFTDKISLELEKNTCVNDECKYVGMLSIKTANKSVDDALKMPDPVDLYYGLLNEGEVACLFADSNAGKSIFAVQMADYISRYRKVLYVDCELSEKQFQLRYTSKELGFRYYFSYNFYRAEIDPALIGVENYEQAIIKDIEDAAIQTDAKIVIIDNLTYLCNSSE
;
A
#
# COMPACT_ATOMS: atom_id res chain seq x y z
N MET A 1 64.34 18.77 11.69
CA MET A 1 62.92 19.17 11.70
C MET A 1 62.42 19.19 10.27
N GLY A 2 61.41 18.38 9.95
CA GLY A 2 60.67 18.44 8.68
C GLY A 2 61.05 17.41 7.61
N ALA A 3 60.94 16.12 7.90
CA ALA A 3 60.64 15.12 6.88
C ALA A 3 59.14 14.81 7.07
N GLY A 4 58.18 15.31 6.28
CA GLY A 4 58.24 15.69 4.87
C GLY A 4 57.54 14.60 4.06
N ASP A 5 56.25 14.42 4.33
CA ASP A 5 55.32 13.44 3.73
C ASP A 5 55.84 12.02 3.61
N ASN A 6 55.65 11.24 4.68
CA ASN A 6 55.94 9.82 4.68
C ASN A 6 55.08 9.16 3.59
N PHE A 7 55.72 8.43 2.66
CA PHE A 7 55.03 7.74 1.57
C PHE A 7 53.95 6.77 2.09
N THR A 8 54.16 6.26 3.31
CA THR A 8 53.18 5.49 4.08
C THR A 8 51.90 6.26 4.37
N ASP A 9 51.99 7.55 4.69
CA ASP A 9 50.83 8.37 5.04
C ASP A 9 49.99 8.69 3.81
N LYS A 10 50.63 8.83 2.63
CA LYS A 10 49.93 8.98 1.34
C LYS A 10 49.22 7.70 0.91
N ILE A 11 49.83 6.54 1.14
CA ILE A 11 49.20 5.24 0.93
C ILE A 11 48.03 5.05 1.92
N SER A 12 48.20 5.39 3.19
CA SER A 12 47.12 5.36 4.17
C SER A 12 45.96 6.28 3.79
N LEU A 13 46.24 7.50 3.32
CA LEU A 13 45.24 8.44 2.83
C LEU A 13 44.56 7.97 1.53
N GLU A 14 45.28 7.33 0.61
CA GLU A 14 44.67 6.70 -0.57
C GLU A 14 43.85 5.46 -0.19
N LEU A 15 44.27 4.67 0.79
CA LEU A 15 43.51 3.53 1.32
C LEU A 15 42.24 3.99 2.06
N GLU A 16 42.28 5.11 2.79
CA GLU A 16 41.11 5.75 3.39
C GLU A 16 40.17 6.34 2.32
N LYS A 17 40.73 6.96 1.27
CA LYS A 17 39.95 7.45 0.11
C LYS A 17 39.40 6.33 -0.79
N ASN A 18 40.00 5.13 -0.74
CA ASN A 18 39.52 3.95 -1.47
C ASN A 18 38.66 3.02 -0.59
N THR A 19 38.59 3.23 0.72
CA THR A 19 37.60 2.58 1.60
C THR A 19 36.28 3.34 1.63
N CYS A 20 36.25 4.60 1.21
CA CYS A 20 35.01 5.28 0.82
C CYS A 20 34.58 4.96 -0.63
N VAL A 21 34.71 3.68 -1.04
CA VAL A 21 33.86 3.15 -2.10
C VAL A 21 32.49 2.93 -1.47
N ASN A 22 31.61 3.89 -1.75
CA ASN A 22 30.19 3.96 -1.39
C ASN A 22 29.43 2.67 -1.72
N ASP A 23 29.41 1.71 -0.80
CA ASP A 23 28.49 0.56 -0.83
C ASP A 23 27.92 0.31 0.58
N GLU A 24 27.35 1.34 1.20
CA GLU A 24 26.63 1.19 2.49
C GLU A 24 25.37 0.31 2.34
N CYS A 25 24.91 0.11 1.10
CA CYS A 25 23.73 -0.67 0.78
C CYS A 25 24.11 -1.82 -0.17
N LYS A 26 24.02 -3.05 0.33
CA LYS A 26 24.24 -4.27 -0.45
C LYS A 26 22.90 -4.74 -1.00
N TYR A 27 22.90 -5.29 -2.21
CA TYR A 27 21.69 -5.81 -2.84
C TYR A 27 21.79 -7.33 -3.06
N VAL A 28 20.73 -8.05 -2.72
CA VAL A 28 20.57 -9.48 -3.01
C VAL A 28 19.16 -9.70 -3.55
N GLY A 29 19.04 -9.90 -4.87
CA GLY A 29 17.72 -10.00 -5.52
C GLY A 29 16.88 -8.74 -5.28
N MET A 30 15.69 -8.90 -4.72
CA MET A 30 14.78 -7.79 -4.35
C MET A 30 15.14 -7.12 -3.00
N LEU A 31 16.16 -7.60 -2.29
CA LEU A 31 16.49 -7.14 -0.96
C LEU A 31 17.58 -6.06 -0.99
N SER A 32 17.31 -4.95 -0.32
CA SER A 32 18.26 -3.88 -0.01
C SER A 32 18.73 -4.05 1.44
N ILE A 33 20.04 -4.18 1.66
CA ILE A 33 20.65 -4.55 2.94
C ILE A 33 21.58 -3.43 3.40
N LYS A 34 21.27 -2.85 4.56
CA LYS A 34 22.09 -1.88 5.29
C LYS A 34 22.04 -2.18 6.79
N THR A 35 22.93 -1.57 7.58
CA THR A 35 22.86 -1.71 9.05
C THR A 35 21.60 -1.04 9.59
N ALA A 36 21.08 -1.53 10.73
CA ALA A 36 19.89 -0.95 11.34
C ALA A 36 20.09 0.54 11.69
N ASN A 37 21.26 0.92 12.20
CA ASN A 37 21.61 2.33 12.45
C ASN A 37 21.53 3.16 11.17
N LYS A 38 22.09 2.67 10.06
CA LYS A 38 22.02 3.35 8.78
C LYS A 38 20.57 3.49 8.29
N SER A 39 19.72 2.49 8.53
CA SER A 39 18.28 2.59 8.25
C SER A 39 17.63 3.74 9.01
N VAL A 40 17.95 3.90 10.30
CA VAL A 40 17.45 5.00 11.12
C VAL A 40 17.98 6.35 10.64
N ASP A 41 19.29 6.47 10.37
CA ASP A 41 19.90 7.72 9.89
C ASP A 41 19.33 8.18 8.54
N ASP A 42 18.98 7.25 7.67
CA ASP A 42 18.31 7.55 6.40
C ASP A 42 16.84 7.92 6.61
N ALA A 43 16.13 7.20 7.49
CA ALA A 43 14.72 7.43 7.77
C ALA A 43 14.47 8.80 8.43
N LEU A 44 15.41 9.30 9.25
CA LEU A 44 15.35 10.64 9.85
C LEU A 44 15.27 11.79 8.83
N LYS A 45 15.59 11.52 7.56
CA LYS A 45 15.54 12.51 6.46
C LYS A 45 14.22 12.45 5.68
N MET A 46 13.33 11.52 6.04
CA MET A 46 12.04 11.29 5.40
C MET A 46 10.92 11.83 6.29
N PRO A 47 9.77 12.23 5.72
CA PRO A 47 8.61 12.59 6.53
C PRO A 47 8.06 11.37 7.28
N ASP A 48 7.51 11.60 8.47
CA ASP A 48 6.78 10.57 9.21
C ASP A 48 5.51 10.16 8.44
N PRO A 49 5.16 8.86 8.40
CA PRO A 49 3.93 8.40 7.78
C PRO A 49 2.71 8.92 8.56
N VAL A 50 1.65 9.27 7.84
CA VAL A 50 0.40 9.68 8.47
C VAL A 50 -0.42 8.45 8.89
N ASP A 51 -0.92 8.45 10.12
CA ASP A 51 -1.95 7.52 10.58
C ASP A 51 -3.27 7.79 9.83
N LEU A 52 -3.70 6.82 9.02
CA LEU A 52 -4.90 6.89 8.21
C LEU A 52 -6.13 6.44 9.00
N TYR A 53 -5.98 5.56 9.99
CA TYR A 53 -7.10 5.00 10.72
C TYR A 53 -6.72 4.46 12.11
N TYR A 54 -6.61 5.35 13.10
CA TYR A 54 -6.50 5.02 14.53
C TYR A 54 -5.38 4.00 14.86
N GLY A 55 -4.25 4.07 14.16
CA GLY A 55 -3.09 3.19 14.33
C GLY A 55 -3.25 1.81 13.69
N LEU A 56 -4.34 1.55 12.97
CA LEU A 56 -4.57 0.30 12.25
C LEU A 56 -4.03 0.33 10.81
N LEU A 57 -3.86 1.53 10.25
CA LEU A 57 -3.33 1.71 8.90
C LEU A 57 -2.55 3.02 8.83
N ASN A 58 -1.27 2.97 8.49
CA ASN A 58 -0.46 4.15 8.19
C ASN A 58 -0.16 4.25 6.68
N GLU A 59 0.22 5.43 6.23
CA GLU A 59 0.70 5.62 4.87
C GLU A 59 1.89 4.71 4.53
N GLY A 60 1.88 4.15 3.32
CA GLY A 60 2.94 3.27 2.82
C GLY A 60 2.87 1.83 3.35
N GLU A 61 1.89 1.51 4.20
CA GLU A 61 1.69 0.15 4.70
C GLU A 61 0.78 -0.69 3.80
N VAL A 62 1.02 -2.00 3.83
CA VAL A 62 0.09 -3.02 3.34
C VAL A 62 -0.48 -3.73 4.56
N ALA A 63 -1.78 -3.57 4.79
CA ALA A 63 -2.49 -4.19 5.91
C ALA A 63 -3.45 -5.28 5.40
N CYS A 64 -3.51 -6.41 6.12
CA CYS A 64 -4.42 -7.51 5.81
C CYS A 64 -5.40 -7.72 6.98
N LEU A 65 -6.70 -7.68 6.69
CA LEU A 65 -7.76 -7.91 7.67
C LEU A 65 -8.28 -9.35 7.59
N PHE A 66 -7.91 -10.19 8.57
CA PHE A 66 -8.35 -11.59 8.65
C PHE A 66 -9.38 -11.82 9.76
N ALA A 67 -10.46 -12.52 9.41
CA ALA A 67 -11.49 -13.00 10.32
C ALA A 67 -12.39 -14.00 9.59
N ASP A 68 -13.24 -14.72 10.31
CA ASP A 68 -14.23 -15.62 9.74
C ASP A 68 -15.23 -14.89 8.82
N SER A 69 -15.86 -15.63 7.92
CA SER A 69 -16.96 -15.11 7.10
C SER A 69 -18.05 -14.54 8.00
N ASN A 70 -18.65 -13.41 7.58
CA ASN A 70 -19.68 -12.69 8.33
C ASN A 70 -19.22 -12.05 9.66
N ALA A 71 -17.91 -12.04 9.99
CA ALA A 71 -17.38 -11.34 11.16
C ALA A 71 -17.41 -9.80 11.06
N GLY A 72 -17.93 -9.25 9.93
CA GLY A 72 -18.05 -7.80 9.73
C GLY A 72 -16.87 -7.14 9.00
N LYS A 73 -15.94 -7.91 8.43
CA LYS A 73 -14.77 -7.40 7.71
C LYS A 73 -15.11 -6.35 6.65
N SER A 74 -15.99 -6.68 5.72
CA SER A 74 -16.40 -5.78 4.63
C SER A 74 -17.06 -4.50 5.16
N ILE A 75 -17.88 -4.60 6.23
CA ILE A 75 -18.50 -3.43 6.86
C ILE A 75 -17.41 -2.54 7.46
N PHE A 76 -16.46 -3.14 8.17
CA PHE A 76 -15.34 -2.41 8.76
C PHE A 76 -14.43 -1.77 7.70
N ALA A 77 -14.14 -2.47 6.61
CA ALA A 77 -13.37 -1.97 5.48
C ALA A 77 -14.06 -0.76 4.83
N VAL A 78 -15.38 -0.81 4.63
CA VAL A 78 -16.13 0.34 4.10
C VAL A 78 -16.18 1.51 5.10
N GLN A 79 -16.28 1.25 6.40
CA GLN A 79 -16.22 2.31 7.42
C GLN A 79 -14.85 3.00 7.44
N MET A 80 -13.78 2.20 7.33
CA MET A 80 -12.41 2.70 7.22
C MET A 80 -12.24 3.53 5.95
N ALA A 81 -12.71 3.03 4.80
CA ALA A 81 -12.70 3.74 3.53
C ALA A 81 -13.45 5.07 3.61
N ASP A 82 -14.68 5.07 4.13
CA ASP A 82 -15.49 6.29 4.29
C ASP A 82 -14.81 7.31 5.21
N TYR A 83 -14.20 6.86 6.31
CA TYR A 83 -13.47 7.76 7.21
C TYR A 83 -12.27 8.42 6.50
N ILE A 84 -11.40 7.62 5.87
CA ILE A 84 -10.22 8.10 5.16
C ILE A 84 -10.65 9.02 4.00
N SER A 85 -11.75 8.69 3.33
CA SER A 85 -12.26 9.42 2.17
C SER A 85 -12.67 10.88 2.48
N ARG A 86 -12.84 11.23 3.75
CA ARG A 86 -13.11 12.62 4.15
C ARG A 86 -11.92 13.55 3.93
N TYR A 87 -10.72 12.99 3.84
CA TYR A 87 -9.47 13.75 3.72
C TYR A 87 -8.61 13.34 2.52
N ARG A 88 -8.82 12.13 1.97
CA ARG A 88 -8.01 11.55 0.89
C ARG A 88 -8.90 10.80 -0.09
N LYS A 89 -8.38 10.46 -1.27
CA LYS A 89 -9.10 9.62 -2.23
C LYS A 89 -8.84 8.14 -1.96
N VAL A 90 -9.92 7.37 -1.89
CA VAL A 90 -9.90 5.92 -1.59
C VAL A 90 -10.60 5.18 -2.70
N LEU A 91 -9.97 4.13 -3.21
CA LEU A 91 -10.57 3.14 -4.10
C LEU A 91 -10.88 1.87 -3.30
N TYR A 92 -12.14 1.50 -3.22
CA TYR A 92 -12.59 0.23 -2.66
C TYR A 92 -13.01 -0.71 -3.79
N VAL A 93 -12.26 -1.77 -3.97
CA VAL A 93 -12.52 -2.84 -4.93
C VAL A 93 -13.42 -3.86 -4.23
N ASP A 94 -14.69 -3.85 -4.59
CA ASP A 94 -15.74 -4.71 -4.08
C ASP A 94 -15.92 -5.90 -5.03
N CYS A 95 -15.42 -7.05 -4.60
CA CYS A 95 -15.48 -8.29 -5.36
C CYS A 95 -16.67 -9.17 -4.96
N GLU A 96 -17.46 -8.79 -3.96
CA GLU A 96 -18.53 -9.64 -3.42
C GLU A 96 -19.94 -9.11 -3.71
N LEU A 97 -20.13 -7.79 -3.67
CA LEU A 97 -21.47 -7.20 -3.81
C LEU A 97 -21.70 -6.58 -5.18
N SER A 98 -22.95 -6.69 -5.63
CA SER A 98 -23.49 -5.80 -6.65
C SER A 98 -23.79 -4.40 -6.10
N GLU A 99 -23.88 -3.42 -6.99
CA GLU A 99 -24.35 -2.06 -6.66
C GLU A 99 -25.64 -2.06 -5.84
N LYS A 100 -26.60 -2.94 -6.18
CA LYS A 100 -27.88 -3.02 -5.48
C LYS A 100 -27.71 -3.54 -4.06
N GLN A 101 -26.89 -4.57 -3.86
CA GLN A 101 -26.61 -5.12 -2.53
C GLN A 101 -25.85 -4.11 -1.65
N PHE A 102 -24.89 -3.39 -2.22
CA PHE A 102 -24.18 -2.30 -1.53
C PHE A 102 -25.15 -1.20 -1.10
N GLN A 103 -26.01 -0.72 -2.02
CA GLN A 103 -27.03 0.29 -1.71
C GLN A 103 -27.96 -0.12 -0.56
N LEU A 104 -28.39 -1.39 -0.54
CA LEU A 104 -29.26 -1.91 0.51
C LEU A 104 -28.58 -1.93 1.89
N ARG A 105 -27.27 -2.18 1.97
CA ARG A 105 -26.51 -2.14 3.24
C ARG A 105 -26.50 -0.73 3.86
N TYR A 106 -26.50 0.31 3.03
CA TYR A 106 -26.38 1.70 3.47
C TYR A 106 -27.67 2.51 3.31
N THR A 107 -28.81 1.82 3.25
CA THR A 107 -30.13 2.45 3.21
C THR A 107 -31.06 1.80 4.23
N SER A 108 -31.50 2.58 5.22
CA SER A 108 -32.59 2.17 6.10
C SER A 108 -33.93 2.51 5.45
N LYS A 109 -34.66 1.49 5.01
CA LYS A 109 -36.01 1.65 4.46
C LYS A 109 -36.99 2.12 5.54
N GLU A 110 -36.84 1.61 6.76
CA GLU A 110 -37.72 1.93 7.90
C GLU A 110 -37.60 3.41 8.29
N LEU A 111 -36.38 3.94 8.31
CA LEU A 111 -36.13 5.35 8.66
C LEU A 111 -36.20 6.28 7.44
N GLY A 112 -36.39 5.74 6.23
CA GLY A 112 -36.33 6.50 4.98
C GLY A 112 -34.97 7.17 4.74
N PHE A 113 -33.89 6.62 5.31
CA PHE A 113 -32.57 7.24 5.32
C PHE A 113 -31.59 6.49 4.42
N ARG A 114 -30.88 7.24 3.58
CA ARG A 114 -29.76 6.76 2.77
C ARG A 114 -28.48 7.42 3.27
N TYR A 115 -27.44 6.64 3.53
CA TYR A 115 -26.13 7.20 3.85
C TYR A 115 -25.51 7.86 2.62
N TYR A 116 -24.82 8.99 2.82
CA TYR A 116 -24.12 9.71 1.77
C TYR A 116 -22.63 9.66 2.06
N PHE A 117 -21.90 8.96 1.18
CA PHE A 117 -20.45 8.84 1.24
C PHE A 117 -19.76 10.11 0.72
N SER A 118 -18.49 10.30 1.10
CA SER A 118 -17.62 11.34 0.53
C SER A 118 -17.50 11.19 -1.00
N TYR A 119 -17.37 12.31 -1.71
CA TYR A 119 -17.06 12.31 -3.15
C TYR A 119 -15.67 11.77 -3.49
N ASN A 120 -14.77 11.65 -2.50
CA ASN A 120 -13.46 11.04 -2.67
C ASN A 120 -13.49 9.52 -2.43
N PHE A 121 -14.65 8.94 -2.12
CA PHE A 121 -14.82 7.51 -1.93
C PHE A 121 -15.29 6.86 -3.23
N TYR A 122 -14.37 6.20 -3.93
CA TYR A 122 -14.64 5.45 -5.15
C TYR A 122 -14.84 3.97 -4.83
N ARG A 123 -15.91 3.39 -5.37
CA ARG A 123 -16.16 1.95 -5.34
C ARG A 123 -16.02 1.41 -6.75
N ALA A 124 -15.18 0.39 -6.93
CA ALA A 124 -15.10 -0.41 -8.15
C ALA A 124 -15.74 -1.78 -7.89
N GLU A 125 -16.51 -2.27 -8.85
CA GLU A 125 -17.09 -3.61 -8.83
C GLU A 125 -16.41 -4.43 -9.93
N ILE A 126 -16.13 -5.71 -9.66
CA ILE A 126 -15.62 -6.61 -10.69
C ILE A 126 -16.79 -7.02 -11.60
N ASP A 127 -16.65 -6.79 -12.91
CA ASP A 127 -17.60 -7.31 -13.90
C ASP A 127 -17.26 -8.77 -14.21
N PRO A 128 -18.10 -9.75 -13.80
CA PRO A 128 -17.82 -11.15 -14.03
C PRO A 128 -17.79 -11.53 -15.52
N ALA A 129 -18.42 -10.75 -16.39
CA ALA A 129 -18.45 -11.01 -17.82
C ALA A 129 -17.12 -10.69 -18.52
N LEU A 130 -16.28 -9.86 -17.90
CA LEU A 130 -14.96 -9.46 -18.41
C LEU A 130 -13.82 -10.34 -17.89
N ILE A 131 -14.12 -11.32 -17.03
CA ILE A 131 -13.13 -12.25 -16.49
C ILE A 131 -12.70 -13.23 -17.58
N GLY A 132 -11.56 -12.94 -18.22
CA GLY A 132 -10.85 -13.86 -19.10
C GLY A 132 -10.00 -14.87 -18.31
N VAL A 133 -9.89 -16.10 -18.80
CA VAL A 133 -9.23 -17.20 -18.08
C VAL A 133 -7.69 -17.11 -18.15
N GLU A 134 -7.14 -16.49 -19.19
CA GLU A 134 -5.68 -16.38 -19.36
C GLU A 134 -5.13 -15.14 -18.64
N ASN A 135 -4.10 -15.34 -17.80
CA ASN A 135 -3.40 -14.27 -17.06
C ASN A 135 -4.30 -13.40 -16.16
N TYR A 136 -5.38 -13.97 -15.63
CA TYR A 136 -6.35 -13.28 -14.76
C TYR A 136 -5.68 -12.47 -13.64
N GLU A 137 -4.74 -13.07 -12.89
CA GLU A 137 -4.07 -12.41 -11.76
C GLU A 137 -3.29 -11.15 -12.20
N GLN A 138 -2.61 -11.20 -13.35
CA GLN A 138 -1.89 -10.04 -13.87
C GLN A 138 -2.84 -8.97 -14.42
N ALA A 139 -3.94 -9.39 -15.05
CA ALA A 139 -4.95 -8.49 -15.57
C ALA A 139 -5.65 -7.73 -14.44
N ILE A 140 -6.13 -8.42 -13.40
CA ILE A 140 -6.84 -7.78 -12.30
C ILE A 140 -5.96 -6.80 -11.51
N ILE A 141 -4.68 -7.16 -11.28
CA ILE A 141 -3.73 -6.26 -10.62
C ILE A 141 -3.54 -4.97 -11.44
N LYS A 142 -3.38 -5.13 -12.77
CA LYS A 142 -3.24 -3.99 -13.68
C LYS A 142 -4.50 -3.13 -13.71
N ASP A 143 -5.68 -3.73 -13.78
CA ASP A 143 -6.95 -3.00 -13.81
C ASP A 143 -7.19 -2.23 -12.50
N ILE A 144 -6.78 -2.79 -11.35
CA ILE A 144 -6.81 -2.09 -10.06
C ILE A 144 -5.83 -0.90 -10.05
N GLU A 145 -4.63 -1.07 -10.61
CA GLU A 145 -3.65 0.02 -10.77
C GLU A 145 -4.20 1.14 -11.65
N ASP A 146 -4.73 0.80 -12.83
CA ASP A 146 -5.31 1.76 -13.78
C ASP A 146 -6.52 2.49 -13.16
N ALA A 147 -7.38 1.79 -12.41
CA ALA A 147 -8.49 2.40 -11.67
C ALA A 147 -8.00 3.36 -10.56
N ALA A 148 -6.95 3.00 -9.83
CA ALA A 148 -6.34 3.87 -8.82
C ALA A 148 -5.75 5.13 -9.45
N ILE A 149 -5.09 5.01 -10.61
CA ILE A 149 -4.55 6.14 -11.38
C ILE A 149 -5.70 7.03 -11.89
N GLN A 150 -6.74 6.45 -12.48
CA GLN A 150 -7.87 7.18 -13.05
C GLN A 150 -8.65 7.98 -12.01
N THR A 151 -8.79 7.42 -10.80
CA THR A 151 -9.43 8.09 -9.66
C THR A 151 -8.47 9.00 -8.90
N ASP A 152 -7.16 8.89 -9.15
CA ASP A 152 -6.09 9.49 -8.35
C ASP A 152 -6.18 9.09 -6.87
N ALA A 153 -6.66 7.88 -6.61
CA ALA A 153 -6.66 7.27 -5.28
C ALA A 153 -5.24 6.85 -4.90
N LYS A 154 -4.84 7.18 -3.67
CA LYS A 154 -3.56 6.74 -3.08
C LYS A 154 -3.74 5.64 -2.03
N ILE A 155 -5.00 5.36 -1.67
CA ILE A 155 -5.39 4.27 -0.78
C ILE A 155 -6.28 3.34 -1.58
N VAL A 156 -5.91 2.06 -1.62
CA VAL A 156 -6.68 1.00 -2.27
C VAL A 156 -7.03 -0.03 -1.21
N ILE A 157 -8.31 -0.38 -1.12
CA ILE A 157 -8.82 -1.46 -0.28
C ILE A 157 -9.43 -2.51 -1.20
N ILE A 158 -9.06 -3.78 -1.00
CA ILE A 158 -9.52 -4.89 -1.84
C ILE A 158 -10.28 -5.86 -0.95
N ASP A 159 -11.56 -6.06 -1.23
CA ASP A 159 -12.45 -6.97 -0.51
C ASP A 159 -13.11 -7.94 -1.51
N ASN A 160 -12.65 -9.17 -1.68
CA ASN A 160 -11.71 -9.95 -0.85
C ASN A 160 -10.48 -10.42 -1.65
N LEU A 161 -9.37 -10.70 -0.96
CA LEU A 161 -8.07 -11.09 -1.52
C LEU A 161 -8.09 -12.33 -2.41
N THR A 162 -9.06 -13.24 -2.23
CA THR A 162 -9.21 -14.44 -3.07
C THR A 162 -9.33 -14.10 -4.56
N TYR A 163 -9.79 -12.88 -4.90
CA TYR A 163 -9.87 -12.41 -6.28
C TYR A 163 -8.52 -12.01 -6.89
N LEU A 164 -7.46 -11.86 -6.09
CA LEU A 164 -6.12 -11.51 -6.60
C LEU A 164 -5.28 -12.75 -6.92
N CYS A 165 -5.59 -13.89 -6.30
CA CYS A 165 -4.83 -15.13 -6.44
C CYS A 165 -5.79 -16.30 -6.68
N ASN A 166 -5.91 -16.72 -7.94
CA ASN A 166 -6.70 -17.89 -8.33
C ASN A 166 -5.93 -19.20 -8.07
N SER A 167 -4.70 -19.11 -7.57
CA SER A 167 -3.79 -20.21 -7.25
C SER A 167 -3.96 -20.79 -5.83
N SER A 168 -5.16 -20.64 -5.24
CA SER A 168 -5.51 -21.24 -3.95
C SER A 168 -6.27 -22.57 -4.13
N GLU A 169 -5.62 -23.54 -4.78
CA GLU A 169 -5.83 -24.98 -4.57
C GLU A 169 -4.49 -25.68 -4.32
#